data_AF-A0A646FQ08-F1
#
_entry.id   AF-A0A646FQ08-F1
#
_cell.length_a   1.000
_cell.length_b   1.000
_cell.length_c   1.000
_cell.angle_alpha   90.00
_cell.angle_beta   90.00
_cell.angle_gamma   90.00
#
_symmetry.space_group_name_H-M   'P 1'
#
loop_
_entity.id
_entity.type
_entity.pdbx_description
1 polymer ?
#
loop_
_entity_poly.entity_id
_entity_poly.type
_entity_poly.pdbx_seq_one_letter_code
_entity_poly.pdbx_strand_id
1 'polypeptide(L)'
;MTASKERILKICEYCGKSFYASKSTTRYCSKQCNSYAYKAARREEKVKMAETMSHRKASEKSMSEILVKEYLTIQEVAILLGLSRQTIYNMVYSGKLRASKITSRLSLIRKRDIDYLVDSLPYTTNKSASKEAVHANRELPVPEYYSAKEIAEVHNTYETAIYEIVKKVKISRISIQGRVYWNKKEVDDYFAHLSPDPTISEWMTVMDIQQKYCMTKTAVYSFVSHNAIPRKIEGNNVLYSKRHVQLAKGESVEDQLYYTIPEAMKLYGLSQDQIYKRIKKYAIEKVKIGKYIKISKRDLEKAIGKPKVI
;
A
#
# COMPACT_ATOMS: atom_id res chain seq x y z
N MET A 1 17.76 63.16 -27.47
CA MET A 1 17.24 62.30 -28.56
C MET A 1 17.26 63.09 -29.85
N THR A 2 18.19 62.75 -30.72
CA THR A 2 18.51 63.39 -32.00
C THR A 2 17.29 63.33 -32.93
N ALA A 3 16.77 64.48 -33.35
CA ALA A 3 15.66 64.54 -34.28
C ALA A 3 16.16 64.06 -35.66
N SER A 4 15.71 62.90 -36.10
CA SER A 4 15.86 62.47 -37.50
C SER A 4 15.24 63.55 -38.40
N LYS A 5 16.02 64.08 -39.35
CA LYS A 5 15.55 65.11 -40.31
C LYS A 5 14.56 64.55 -41.34
N GLU A 6 14.37 63.23 -41.38
CA GLU A 6 13.45 62.53 -42.27
C GLU A 6 11.99 62.70 -41.78
N ARG A 7 11.14 63.18 -42.69
CA ARG A 7 9.70 63.32 -42.45
C ARG A 7 9.00 62.02 -42.81
N ILE A 8 8.22 61.47 -41.88
CA ILE A 8 7.49 60.21 -42.05
C ILE A 8 6.03 60.54 -42.42
N LEU A 9 5.51 60.02 -43.53
CA LEU A 9 4.10 60.15 -43.90
C LEU A 9 3.24 59.22 -43.01
N LYS A 10 2.24 59.77 -42.31
CA LYS A 10 1.35 59.05 -41.39
C LYS A 10 -0.11 59.48 -41.54
N ILE A 11 -1.04 58.66 -41.05
CA ILE A 11 -2.47 59.00 -40.97
C ILE A 11 -2.80 59.46 -39.54
N CYS A 12 -3.52 60.57 -39.40
CA CYS A 12 -3.96 61.08 -38.10
C CYS A 12 -5.03 60.17 -37.49
N GLU A 13 -4.81 59.69 -36.27
CA GLU A 13 -5.73 58.79 -35.57
C GLU A 13 -7.09 59.42 -35.21
N TYR A 14 -7.21 60.75 -35.25
CA TYR A 14 -8.47 61.44 -34.96
C TYR A 14 -9.28 61.78 -36.22
N CYS A 15 -8.64 62.41 -37.23
CA CYS A 15 -9.35 62.93 -38.40
C CYS A 15 -9.12 62.12 -39.69
N GLY A 16 -8.31 61.06 -39.65
CA GLY A 16 -8.04 60.17 -40.79
C GLY A 16 -7.24 60.79 -41.94
N LYS A 17 -6.80 62.06 -41.82
CA LYS A 17 -6.01 62.74 -42.86
C LYS A 17 -4.53 62.34 -42.79
N SER A 18 -3.88 62.24 -43.95
CA SER A 18 -2.44 62.02 -44.03
C SER A 18 -1.66 63.31 -43.67
N PHE A 19 -0.52 63.16 -42.99
CA PHE A 19 0.37 64.26 -42.58
C PHE A 19 1.82 63.79 -42.43
N TYR A 20 2.77 64.71 -42.50
CA TYR A 20 4.19 64.43 -42.30
C TYR A 20 4.60 64.65 -40.85
N ALA A 21 5.09 63.60 -40.18
CA ALA A 21 5.58 63.64 -38.80
C ALA A 21 7.10 63.63 -38.74
N SER A 22 7.68 64.46 -37.86
CA SER A 22 9.13 64.46 -37.58
C SER A 22 9.56 63.40 -36.55
N LYS A 23 8.61 62.83 -35.80
CA LYS A 23 8.88 61.80 -34.77
C LYS A 23 8.02 60.57 -35.02
N SER A 24 8.59 59.40 -34.78
CA SER A 24 7.88 58.11 -34.82
C SER A 24 6.74 58.01 -33.78
N THR A 25 6.78 58.82 -32.72
CA THR A 25 5.75 58.85 -31.66
C THR A 25 4.60 59.83 -31.93
N THR A 26 4.68 60.67 -32.97
CA THR A 26 3.58 61.60 -33.30
C THR A 26 2.39 60.83 -33.88
N ARG A 27 1.22 60.95 -33.23
CA ARG A 27 -0.03 60.23 -33.56
C ARG A 27 -1.07 61.09 -34.29
N TYR A 28 -0.96 62.41 -34.20
CA TYR A 28 -1.98 63.35 -34.70
C TYR A 28 -1.37 64.43 -35.58
N CYS A 29 -2.14 64.92 -36.56
CA CYS A 29 -1.68 65.95 -37.50
C CYS A 29 -1.58 67.35 -36.89
N SER A 30 -2.26 67.62 -35.76
CA SER A 30 -2.24 68.92 -35.08
C SER A 30 -2.51 68.81 -33.58
N LYS A 31 -2.14 69.86 -32.83
CA LYS A 31 -2.47 69.99 -31.39
C LYS A 31 -3.97 69.95 -31.14
N GLN A 32 -4.78 70.46 -32.08
CA GLN A 32 -6.24 70.42 -32.01
C GLN A 32 -6.76 68.97 -32.10
N CYS A 33 -6.28 68.18 -33.07
CA CYS A 33 -6.66 66.77 -33.20
C CYS A 33 -6.26 65.95 -31.96
N ASN A 34 -5.07 66.21 -31.39
CA ASN A 34 -4.65 65.57 -30.14
C ASN A 34 -5.58 65.93 -28.96
N SER A 35 -5.94 67.21 -28.82
CA SER A 35 -6.86 67.68 -27.78
C SER A 35 -8.26 67.07 -27.92
N TYR A 36 -8.77 66.96 -29.15
CA TYR A 36 -10.05 66.32 -29.40
C TYR A 36 -10.03 64.82 -29.12
N ALA A 37 -8.98 64.10 -29.55
CA ALA A 37 -8.80 62.69 -29.23
C ALA A 37 -8.72 62.45 -27.72
N TYR A 38 -7.97 63.28 -26.99
CA TYR A 38 -7.89 63.22 -25.53
C TYR A 38 -9.27 63.42 -24.87
N LYS A 39 -10.03 64.44 -25.30
CA LYS A 39 -11.38 64.69 -24.78
C LYS A 39 -12.36 63.56 -25.13
N ALA A 40 -12.25 62.98 -26.32
CA ALA A 40 -13.07 61.83 -26.73
C ALA A 40 -12.77 60.60 -25.86
N ALA A 41 -11.50 60.26 -25.68
CA ALA A 41 -11.07 59.15 -24.82
C ALA A 41 -11.56 59.33 -23.37
N ARG A 42 -11.45 60.54 -22.81
CA ARG A 42 -11.97 60.85 -21.46
C ARG A 42 -13.50 60.77 -21.35
N ARG A 43 -14.23 61.04 -22.43
CA ARG A 43 -15.70 60.83 -22.45
C ARG A 43 -16.03 59.35 -22.51
N GLU A 44 -15.35 58.59 -23.36
CA GLU A 44 -15.54 57.15 -23.48
C GLU A 44 -15.23 56.40 -22.17
N GLU A 45 -14.17 56.80 -21.47
CA GLU A 45 -13.82 56.28 -20.15
C GLU A 45 -14.94 56.52 -19.12
N LYS A 46 -15.53 57.73 -19.12
CA LYS A 46 -16.66 58.07 -18.25
C LYS A 46 -17.92 57.25 -18.57
N VAL A 47 -18.20 57.03 -19.86
CA VAL A 47 -19.33 56.20 -20.30
C VAL A 47 -19.13 54.75 -19.84
N LYS A 48 -17.97 54.16 -20.09
CA LYS A 48 -17.63 52.80 -19.62
C LYS A 48 -17.72 52.67 -18.10
N MET A 49 -17.28 53.68 -17.36
CA MET A 49 -17.41 53.71 -15.89
C MET A 49 -18.88 53.78 -15.45
N ALA A 50 -19.72 54.57 -16.13
CA ALA A 50 -21.15 54.66 -15.82
C ALA A 50 -21.90 53.37 -16.17
N GLU A 51 -21.56 52.73 -17.30
CA GLU A 51 -22.09 51.44 -17.71
C GLU A 51 -21.74 50.35 -16.69
N THR A 52 -20.46 50.23 -16.32
CA THR A 52 -20.01 49.24 -15.31
C THR A 52 -20.67 49.46 -13.94
N MET A 53 -20.81 50.71 -13.49
CA MET A 53 -21.53 51.02 -12.24
C MET A 53 -23.03 50.70 -12.31
N SER A 54 -23.66 50.92 -13.47
CA SER A 54 -25.08 50.59 -13.68
C SER A 54 -25.30 49.07 -13.71
N HIS A 55 -24.41 48.33 -14.38
CA HIS A 55 -24.42 46.86 -14.37
C HIS A 55 -24.21 46.28 -12.96
N ARG A 56 -23.31 46.87 -12.15
CA ARG A 56 -23.11 46.49 -10.75
C ARG A 56 -24.38 46.70 -9.91
N LYS A 57 -24.98 47.89 -9.98
CA LYS A 57 -26.25 48.20 -9.27
C LYS A 57 -27.39 47.27 -9.67
N ALA A 58 -27.50 46.94 -10.96
CA ALA A 58 -28.50 45.98 -11.44
C ALA A 58 -28.27 44.56 -10.89
N SER A 59 -27.01 44.12 -10.78
CA SER A 59 -26.66 42.81 -10.19
C SER A 59 -26.86 42.76 -8.68
N GLU A 60 -26.63 43.86 -7.95
CA GLU A 60 -26.88 43.95 -6.51
C GLU A 60 -28.39 43.87 -6.21
N LYS A 61 -29.20 44.55 -7.02
CA LYS A 61 -30.67 44.50 -6.90
C LYS A 61 -31.23 43.11 -7.19
N SER A 62 -30.72 42.41 -8.21
CA SER A 62 -31.18 41.05 -8.49
C SER A 62 -30.76 40.07 -7.38
N MET A 63 -29.59 40.26 -6.75
CA MET A 63 -29.16 39.43 -5.63
C MET A 63 -30.05 39.59 -4.38
N SER A 64 -30.44 40.82 -4.03
CA SER A 64 -31.31 41.05 -2.87
C SER A 64 -32.70 40.45 -3.06
N GLU A 65 -33.25 40.49 -4.27
CA GLU A 65 -34.51 39.82 -4.62
C GLU A 65 -34.41 38.29 -4.54
N ILE A 66 -33.26 37.72 -4.91
CA ILE A 66 -33.00 36.26 -4.82
C ILE A 66 -32.99 35.78 -3.37
N LEU A 67 -32.38 36.55 -2.45
CA LEU A 67 -32.21 36.13 -1.05
C LEU A 67 -33.52 35.95 -0.29
N VAL A 68 -34.57 36.68 -0.68
CA VAL A 68 -35.91 36.65 -0.06
C VAL A 68 -36.75 35.46 -0.55
N LYS A 69 -36.49 34.94 -1.76
CA LYS A 69 -37.26 33.84 -2.32
C LYS A 69 -36.95 32.51 -1.62
N GLU A 70 -38.01 31.77 -1.26
CA GLU A 70 -37.87 30.42 -0.70
C GLU A 70 -37.63 29.34 -1.78
N TYR A 71 -38.17 29.59 -2.98
CA TYR A 71 -38.05 28.74 -4.15
C TYR A 71 -37.21 29.45 -5.21
N LEU A 72 -36.12 28.82 -5.61
CA LEU A 72 -35.13 29.37 -6.50
C LEU A 72 -35.10 28.57 -7.80
N THR A 73 -35.01 29.28 -8.93
CA THR A 73 -34.72 28.65 -10.22
C THR A 73 -33.25 28.21 -10.29
N ILE A 74 -32.93 27.29 -11.19
CA ILE A 74 -31.55 26.83 -11.42
C ILE A 74 -30.60 28.00 -11.70
N GLN A 75 -31.07 29.05 -12.38
CA GLN A 75 -30.27 30.24 -12.66
C GLN A 75 -29.99 31.06 -11.41
N GLU A 76 -31.00 31.26 -10.57
CA GLU A 76 -30.86 32.00 -9.32
C GLU A 76 -29.97 31.24 -8.33
N VAL A 77 -30.05 29.90 -8.27
CA VAL A 77 -29.14 29.07 -7.46
C VAL A 77 -27.70 29.16 -7.98
N ALA A 78 -27.51 29.17 -9.30
CA ALA A 78 -26.20 29.35 -9.91
C ALA A 78 -25.57 30.71 -9.50
N ILE A 79 -26.37 31.78 -9.51
CA ILE A 79 -25.95 33.11 -9.05
C ILE A 79 -25.66 33.11 -7.55
N LEU A 80 -26.54 32.52 -6.73
CA LEU A 80 -26.41 32.44 -5.27
C LEU A 80 -25.12 31.73 -4.83
N LEU A 81 -24.79 30.60 -5.46
CA LEU A 81 -23.61 29.79 -5.14
C LEU A 81 -22.34 30.23 -5.89
N GLY A 82 -22.44 31.18 -6.83
CA GLY A 82 -21.33 31.58 -7.70
C GLY A 82 -20.87 30.47 -8.65
N LEU A 83 -21.77 29.57 -9.05
CA LEU A 83 -21.47 28.42 -9.90
C LEU A 83 -22.06 28.58 -11.30
N SER A 84 -21.56 27.78 -12.26
CA SER A 84 -22.17 27.72 -13.59
C SER A 84 -23.52 26.99 -13.53
N ARG A 85 -24.46 27.37 -14.42
CA ARG A 85 -25.74 26.66 -14.58
C ARG A 85 -25.55 25.15 -14.80
N GLN A 86 -24.50 24.78 -15.55
CA GLN A 86 -24.17 23.39 -15.83
C GLN A 86 -23.76 22.63 -14.57
N THR A 87 -23.02 23.27 -13.66
CA THR A 87 -22.65 22.67 -12.38
C THR A 87 -23.88 22.35 -11.54
N ILE A 88 -24.86 23.26 -11.49
CA ILE A 88 -26.13 23.02 -10.79
C ILE A 88 -26.88 21.84 -11.43
N TYR A 89 -26.98 21.78 -12.76
CA TYR A 89 -27.57 20.63 -13.46
C TYR A 89 -26.86 19.32 -13.13
N ASN A 90 -25.53 19.30 -13.13
CA ASN A 90 -24.75 18.11 -12.78
C ASN A 90 -25.02 17.67 -11.33
N MET A 91 -25.18 18.60 -10.38
CA MET A 91 -25.52 18.29 -9.00
C MET A 91 -26.94 17.73 -8.87
N VAL A 92 -27.89 18.24 -9.65
CA VAL A 92 -29.25 17.70 -9.69
C VAL A 92 -29.28 16.31 -10.32
N TYR A 93 -28.62 16.10 -11.46
CA TYR A 93 -28.60 14.80 -12.15
C TYR A 93 -27.82 13.72 -11.38
N SER A 94 -26.78 14.11 -10.63
CA SER A 94 -26.06 13.18 -9.75
C SER A 94 -26.79 12.89 -8.43
N GLY A 95 -27.97 13.48 -8.21
CA GLY A 95 -28.77 13.29 -7.00
C GLY A 95 -28.24 14.00 -5.76
N LYS A 96 -27.20 14.83 -5.89
CA LYS A 96 -26.61 15.59 -4.76
C LYS A 96 -27.46 16.77 -4.34
N LEU A 97 -28.13 17.41 -5.29
CA LEU A 97 -29.01 18.55 -5.03
C LEU A 97 -30.44 18.19 -5.42
N ARG A 98 -31.36 18.28 -4.45
CA ARG A 98 -32.77 18.01 -4.69
C ARG A 98 -33.40 19.17 -5.46
N ALA A 99 -34.03 18.86 -6.60
CA ALA A 99 -34.80 19.81 -7.39
C ALA A 99 -36.17 19.23 -7.75
N SER A 100 -37.18 20.08 -7.82
CA SER A 100 -38.54 19.72 -8.22
C SER A 100 -38.81 20.25 -9.63
N LYS A 101 -39.11 19.34 -10.56
CA LYS A 101 -39.51 19.69 -11.92
C LYS A 101 -41.02 19.90 -11.95
N ILE A 102 -41.47 21.16 -11.88
CA ILE A 102 -42.89 21.52 -11.87
C ILE A 102 -43.49 21.43 -13.28
N THR A 103 -42.71 21.82 -14.29
CA THR A 103 -43.12 21.75 -15.70
C THR A 103 -41.91 21.33 -16.54
N SER A 104 -42.13 20.96 -17.81
CA SER A 104 -41.04 20.62 -18.74
C SER A 104 -39.93 21.67 -18.81
N ARG A 105 -40.26 22.95 -18.60
CA ARG A 105 -39.35 24.11 -18.63
C ARG A 105 -39.06 24.74 -17.26
N LEU A 106 -39.69 24.28 -16.18
CA LEU A 106 -39.60 24.90 -14.85
C LEU A 106 -39.11 23.91 -13.81
N SER A 107 -37.90 24.16 -13.31
CA SER A 107 -37.29 23.43 -12.20
C SER A 107 -37.02 24.40 -11.06
N LEU A 108 -37.51 24.06 -9.87
CA LEU A 108 -37.35 24.84 -8.64
C LEU A 108 -36.56 24.05 -7.61
N ILE A 109 -35.74 24.78 -6.85
CA ILE A 109 -34.92 24.27 -5.77
C ILE A 109 -35.31 25.04 -4.51
N ARG A 110 -35.61 24.34 -3.42
CA ARG A 110 -35.90 25.02 -2.15
C ARG A 110 -34.59 25.47 -1.52
N LYS A 111 -34.60 26.65 -0.90
CA LYS A 111 -33.43 27.18 -0.19
C LYS A 111 -32.89 26.18 0.86
N ARG A 112 -33.79 25.51 1.59
CA ARG A 112 -33.44 24.44 2.55
C ARG A 112 -32.63 23.28 1.96
N ASP A 113 -32.85 22.95 0.68
CA ASP A 113 -32.13 21.84 0.02
C ASP A 113 -30.71 22.28 -0.36
N ILE A 114 -30.51 23.58 -0.56
CA ILE A 114 -29.19 24.20 -0.77
C ILE A 114 -28.43 24.26 0.56
N ASP A 115 -29.10 24.69 1.63
CA ASP A 115 -28.49 24.72 2.97
C ASP A 115 -28.06 23.30 3.39
N TYR A 116 -28.94 22.31 3.18
CA TYR A 116 -28.62 20.90 3.40
C TYR A 116 -27.44 20.41 2.55
N LEU A 117 -27.33 20.83 1.29
CA LEU A 117 -26.19 20.49 0.44
C LEU A 117 -24.88 21.01 1.06
N VAL A 118 -24.86 22.25 1.54
CA VAL A 118 -23.67 22.86 2.16
C VAL A 118 -23.32 22.13 3.47
N ASP A 119 -24.32 21.86 4.31
CA ASP A 119 -24.13 21.15 5.57
C ASP A 119 -23.66 19.70 5.38
N SER A 120 -24.14 19.03 4.33
CA SER A 120 -23.81 17.64 4.01
C SER A 120 -22.42 17.44 3.38
N LEU A 121 -21.78 18.52 2.91
CA LEU A 121 -20.47 18.51 2.27
C LEU A 121 -19.45 19.34 3.06
N PRO A 122 -19.21 19.02 4.36
CA PRO A 122 -18.19 19.71 5.11
C PRO A 122 -16.83 19.48 4.45
N TYR A 123 -15.99 20.51 4.44
CA TYR A 123 -14.62 20.40 3.93
C TYR A 123 -13.81 19.43 4.82
N THR A 124 -13.77 18.15 4.44
CA THR A 124 -12.90 17.18 5.07
C THR A 124 -11.53 17.27 4.41
N THR A 125 -10.52 17.76 5.12
CA THR A 125 -9.14 17.47 4.71
C THR A 125 -9.01 15.94 4.62
N ASN A 126 -8.31 15.43 3.60
CA ASN A 126 -8.21 13.98 3.27
C ASN A 126 -7.71 13.06 4.41
N LYS A 127 -7.47 13.59 5.62
CA LYS A 127 -7.09 12.87 6.84
C LYS A 127 -8.28 12.32 7.65
N SER A 128 -9.50 12.87 7.53
CA SER A 128 -10.66 12.46 8.35
C SER A 128 -11.66 11.55 7.62
N ALA A 129 -11.97 11.80 6.34
CA ALA A 129 -12.92 10.97 5.57
C ALA A 129 -12.48 9.49 5.39
N SER A 130 -11.18 9.21 5.49
CA SER A 130 -10.62 7.85 5.45
C SER A 130 -10.78 7.07 6.76
N LYS A 131 -11.22 7.71 7.86
CA LYS A 131 -11.46 7.02 9.14
C LYS A 131 -12.91 6.61 9.35
N GLU A 132 -13.87 7.48 9.03
CA GLU A 132 -15.29 7.20 9.29
C GLU A 132 -15.98 6.40 8.17
N ALA A 133 -15.63 6.60 6.89
CA ALA A 133 -16.21 5.83 5.78
C ALA A 133 -15.73 4.37 5.71
N VAL A 134 -14.69 4.00 6.47
CA VAL A 134 -14.14 2.64 6.50
C VAL A 134 -14.94 1.70 7.41
N HIS A 135 -15.72 2.23 8.36
CA HIS A 135 -16.41 1.38 9.36
C HIS A 135 -17.89 1.09 9.06
N ALA A 136 -18.54 1.78 8.11
CA ALA A 136 -20.00 1.73 8.00
C ALA A 136 -20.57 0.85 6.87
N ASN A 137 -19.78 0.37 5.90
CA ASN A 137 -20.33 -0.47 4.82
C ASN A 137 -19.27 -1.38 4.16
N ARG A 138 -19.27 -2.68 4.51
CA ARG A 138 -19.24 -3.82 3.56
C ARG A 138 -19.08 -5.13 4.33
N GLU A 139 -20.19 -5.84 4.48
CA GLU A 139 -20.12 -7.31 4.43
C GLU A 139 -19.43 -7.69 3.10
N LEU A 140 -18.27 -8.32 3.22
CA LEU A 140 -17.50 -8.79 2.06
C LEU A 140 -18.28 -9.94 1.41
N PRO A 141 -18.39 -9.98 0.07
CA PRO A 141 -18.96 -11.13 -0.60
C PRO A 141 -18.02 -12.33 -0.40
N VAL A 142 -18.53 -13.33 0.31
CA VAL A 142 -18.07 -14.73 0.38
C VAL A 142 -16.86 -15.01 1.31
N PRO A 143 -17.00 -15.87 2.34
CA PRO A 143 -15.93 -16.37 3.24
C PRO A 143 -14.79 -17.17 2.57
N GLU A 144 -14.75 -17.25 1.24
CA GLU A 144 -13.90 -18.18 0.47
C GLU A 144 -12.61 -17.54 -0.07
N TYR A 145 -12.40 -16.25 0.17
CA TYR A 145 -11.21 -15.54 -0.31
C TYR A 145 -10.46 -14.86 0.84
N TYR A 146 -9.13 -14.98 0.85
CA TYR A 146 -8.25 -14.28 1.76
C TYR A 146 -7.71 -12.96 1.18
N SER A 147 -7.53 -11.97 2.05
CA SER A 147 -6.69 -10.80 1.80
C SER A 147 -5.20 -11.10 2.04
N ALA A 148 -4.30 -10.30 1.45
CA ALA A 148 -2.85 -10.42 1.69
C ALA A 148 -2.50 -10.42 3.19
N LYS A 149 -3.22 -9.58 3.96
CA LYS A 149 -3.04 -9.48 5.42
C LYS A 149 -3.43 -10.76 6.15
N GLU A 150 -4.57 -11.33 5.78
CA GLU A 150 -5.09 -12.55 6.40
C GLU A 150 -4.17 -13.75 6.09
N ILE A 151 -3.65 -13.85 4.86
CA ILE A 151 -2.66 -14.90 4.51
C ILE A 151 -1.37 -14.72 5.31
N ALA A 152 -0.92 -13.48 5.49
CA ALA A 152 0.29 -13.17 6.26
C ALA A 152 0.12 -13.59 7.73
N GLU A 153 -1.04 -13.33 8.33
CA GLU A 153 -1.37 -13.70 9.70
C GLU A 153 -1.54 -15.22 9.89
N VAL A 154 -2.31 -15.88 9.02
CA VAL A 154 -2.61 -17.32 9.13
C VAL A 154 -1.37 -18.18 8.92
N HIS A 155 -0.56 -17.85 7.91
CA HIS A 155 0.60 -18.66 7.52
C HIS A 155 1.93 -18.11 8.08
N ASN A 156 1.87 -17.09 8.95
CA ASN A 156 3.03 -16.39 9.52
C ASN A 156 4.07 -16.02 8.45
N THR A 157 3.59 -15.43 7.35
CA THR A 157 4.41 -15.03 6.20
C THR A 157 4.40 -13.52 6.00
N TYR A 158 5.32 -13.02 5.18
CA TYR A 158 5.38 -11.60 4.83
C TYR A 158 4.46 -11.28 3.64
N GLU A 159 3.79 -10.12 3.66
CA GLU A 159 2.93 -9.66 2.56
C GLU A 159 3.65 -9.69 1.19
N THR A 160 4.93 -9.31 1.15
CA THR A 160 5.76 -9.32 -0.06
C THR A 160 5.96 -10.73 -0.62
N ALA A 161 6.15 -11.73 0.26
CA ALA A 161 6.34 -13.12 -0.14
C ALA A 161 5.07 -13.69 -0.79
N ILE A 162 3.89 -13.28 -0.34
CA ILE A 162 2.61 -13.73 -0.89
C ILE A 162 2.48 -13.31 -2.37
N TYR A 163 2.88 -12.08 -2.71
CA TYR A 163 2.86 -11.63 -4.12
C TYR A 163 3.81 -12.44 -5.01
N GLU A 164 4.96 -12.85 -4.50
CA GLU A 164 5.91 -13.71 -5.23
C GLU A 164 5.38 -15.14 -5.40
N ILE A 165 4.76 -15.69 -4.34
CA ILE A 165 4.13 -17.01 -4.35
C ILE A 165 3.01 -17.06 -5.39
N VAL A 166 2.10 -16.09 -5.36
CA VAL A 166 0.99 -15.98 -6.31
C VAL A 166 1.49 -15.89 -7.75
N LYS A 167 2.58 -15.16 -8.00
CA LYS A 167 3.17 -15.04 -9.34
C LYS A 167 3.73 -16.37 -9.85
N LYS A 168 4.28 -17.21 -8.97
CA LYS A 168 4.87 -18.52 -9.31
C LYS A 168 3.80 -19.59 -9.52
N VAL A 169 2.79 -19.63 -8.65
CA VAL A 169 1.77 -20.69 -8.60
C VAL A 169 0.56 -20.41 -9.49
N LYS A 170 0.38 -19.15 -9.93
CA LYS A 170 -0.79 -18.68 -10.69
C LYS A 170 -2.13 -18.91 -9.96
N ILE A 171 -2.13 -18.67 -8.65
CA ILE A 171 -3.33 -18.74 -7.80
C ILE A 171 -4.39 -17.75 -8.31
N SER A 172 -5.64 -18.20 -8.34
CA SER A 172 -6.80 -17.43 -8.77
C SER A 172 -6.99 -16.21 -7.88
N ARG A 173 -7.10 -15.01 -8.50
CA ARG A 173 -7.26 -13.74 -7.79
C ARG A 173 -8.48 -12.97 -8.28
N ILE A 174 -9.15 -12.31 -7.37
CA ILE A 174 -10.25 -11.36 -7.66
C ILE A 174 -9.86 -9.96 -7.18
N SER A 175 -10.24 -8.93 -7.94
CA SER A 175 -10.03 -7.53 -7.57
C SER A 175 -11.35 -6.91 -7.18
N ILE A 176 -11.50 -6.55 -5.91
CA ILE A 176 -12.69 -5.89 -5.37
C ILE A 176 -12.26 -4.52 -4.86
N GLN A 177 -12.81 -3.44 -5.45
CA GLN A 177 -12.54 -2.05 -5.05
C GLN A 177 -11.03 -1.70 -4.97
N GLY A 178 -10.23 -2.21 -5.91
CA GLY A 178 -8.79 -1.94 -5.97
C GLY A 178 -7.93 -2.74 -4.97
N ARG A 179 -8.53 -3.65 -4.20
CA ARG A 179 -7.83 -4.63 -3.36
C ARG A 179 -7.91 -6.01 -4.00
N VAL A 180 -6.81 -6.77 -3.90
CA VAL A 180 -6.69 -8.11 -4.47
C VAL A 180 -6.95 -9.14 -3.37
N TYR A 181 -7.73 -10.16 -3.70
CA TYR A 181 -8.06 -11.29 -2.85
C TYR A 181 -7.75 -12.60 -3.57
N TRP A 182 -7.43 -13.64 -2.82
CA TRP A 182 -7.04 -14.96 -3.33
C TRP A 182 -7.88 -16.07 -2.75
N ASN A 183 -8.10 -17.13 -3.54
CA ASN A 183 -8.91 -18.26 -3.10
C ASN A 183 -8.27 -18.98 -1.89
N LYS A 184 -9.03 -19.11 -0.80
CA LYS A 184 -8.59 -19.74 0.45
C LYS A 184 -8.09 -21.18 0.26
N LYS A 185 -8.80 -21.98 -0.55
CA LYS A 185 -8.44 -23.40 -0.77
C LYS A 185 -7.10 -23.54 -1.47
N GLU A 186 -6.90 -22.81 -2.56
CA GLU A 186 -5.65 -22.84 -3.33
C GLU A 186 -4.45 -22.34 -2.51
N VAL A 187 -4.67 -21.35 -1.64
CA VAL A 187 -3.65 -20.84 -0.73
C VAL A 187 -3.31 -21.88 0.33
N ASP A 188 -4.32 -22.48 0.99
CA ASP A 188 -4.11 -23.47 2.04
C ASP A 188 -3.45 -24.75 1.49
N ASP A 189 -3.84 -25.21 0.29
CA ASP A 189 -3.21 -26.34 -0.40
C ASP A 189 -1.72 -26.08 -0.71
N TYR A 190 -1.39 -24.86 -1.16
CA TYR A 190 0.00 -24.47 -1.42
C TYR A 190 0.86 -24.53 -0.14
N PHE A 191 0.36 -24.00 0.96
CA PHE A 191 1.08 -24.01 2.24
C PHE A 191 1.11 -25.40 2.89
N ALA A 192 0.09 -26.23 2.66
CA ALA A 192 0.07 -27.63 3.09
C ALA A 192 1.20 -28.43 2.43
N HIS A 193 1.47 -28.22 1.14
CA HIS A 193 2.59 -28.86 0.44
C HIS A 193 3.98 -28.35 0.90
N LEU A 194 4.05 -27.16 1.49
CA LEU A 194 5.30 -26.57 2.00
C LEU A 194 5.59 -26.96 3.46
N SER A 195 4.59 -27.51 4.16
CA SER A 195 4.73 -27.90 5.56
C SER A 195 5.72 -29.07 5.67
N PRO A 196 6.79 -28.95 6.48
CA PRO A 196 7.77 -30.03 6.63
C PRO A 196 7.12 -31.32 7.12
N ASP A 197 7.60 -32.47 6.62
CA ASP A 197 7.11 -33.79 7.04
C ASP A 197 7.00 -33.89 8.56
N PRO A 198 5.85 -34.36 9.11
CA PRO A 198 5.63 -34.50 10.55
C PRO A 198 6.58 -35.49 11.24
N THR A 199 7.41 -36.20 10.46
CA THR A 199 8.49 -37.07 10.93
C THR A 199 9.70 -36.29 11.50
N ILE A 200 9.81 -34.97 11.26
CA ILE A 200 10.93 -34.15 11.73
C ILE A 200 10.64 -33.61 13.14
N SER A 201 11.06 -34.39 14.15
CA SER A 201 10.87 -34.06 15.57
C SER A 201 11.85 -33.02 16.13
N GLU A 202 13.03 -32.84 15.53
CA GLU A 202 14.09 -32.00 16.11
C GLU A 202 14.59 -30.96 15.11
N TRP A 203 14.57 -29.70 15.54
CA TRP A 203 14.97 -28.52 14.80
C TRP A 203 16.17 -27.84 15.47
N MET A 204 17.12 -27.31 14.68
CA MET A 204 18.27 -26.53 15.18
C MET A 204 18.31 -25.16 14.52
N THR A 205 18.73 -24.15 15.26
CA THR A 205 18.93 -22.79 14.73
C THR A 205 20.25 -22.68 13.97
N VAL A 206 20.38 -21.62 13.17
CA VAL A 206 21.65 -21.26 12.53
C VAL A 206 22.77 -21.14 13.58
N MET A 207 22.48 -20.54 14.73
CA MET A 207 23.47 -20.35 15.81
C MET A 207 23.94 -21.69 16.39
N ASP A 208 23.04 -22.65 16.57
CA ASP A 208 23.39 -23.99 17.05
C ASP A 208 24.30 -24.72 16.07
N ILE A 209 24.06 -24.56 14.76
CA ILE A 209 24.92 -25.16 13.71
C ILE A 209 26.29 -24.48 13.69
N GLN A 210 26.35 -23.16 13.86
CA GLN A 210 27.61 -22.43 13.94
C GLN A 210 28.44 -22.88 15.13
N GLN A 211 27.82 -23.04 16.30
CA GLN A 211 28.51 -23.49 17.53
C GLN A 211 28.93 -24.96 17.45
N LYS A 212 28.05 -25.86 16.97
CA LYS A 212 28.32 -27.29 16.93
C LYS A 212 29.40 -27.66 15.91
N TYR A 213 29.40 -27.01 14.74
CA TYR A 213 30.28 -27.37 13.62
C TYR A 213 31.36 -26.31 13.32
N CYS A 214 31.52 -25.31 14.19
CA CYS A 214 32.47 -24.20 14.01
C CYS A 214 32.38 -23.53 12.63
N MET A 215 31.16 -23.43 12.08
CA MET A 215 30.93 -22.87 10.75
C MET A 215 30.62 -21.38 10.82
N THR A 216 31.05 -20.63 9.81
CA THR A 216 30.61 -19.24 9.63
C THR A 216 29.14 -19.22 9.18
N LYS A 217 28.41 -18.15 9.50
CA LYS A 217 27.00 -17.98 9.12
C LYS A 217 26.77 -18.19 7.61
N THR A 218 27.69 -17.66 6.78
CA THR A 218 27.69 -17.84 5.32
C THR A 218 27.88 -19.31 4.92
N ALA A 219 28.83 -20.01 5.55
CA ALA A 219 29.06 -21.42 5.28
C ALA A 219 27.85 -22.29 5.66
N VAL A 220 27.12 -21.93 6.73
CA VAL A 220 25.87 -22.61 7.10
C VAL A 220 24.82 -22.45 6.00
N TYR A 221 24.58 -21.23 5.49
CA TYR A 221 23.59 -21.04 4.42
C TYR A 221 23.95 -21.79 3.13
N SER A 222 25.22 -21.77 2.72
CA SER A 222 25.67 -22.53 1.54
C SER A 222 25.53 -24.04 1.76
N PHE A 223 25.86 -24.53 2.96
CA PHE A 223 25.74 -25.95 3.31
C PHE A 223 24.30 -26.43 3.29
N VAL A 224 23.37 -25.68 3.90
CA VAL A 224 21.95 -26.04 3.95
C VAL A 224 21.35 -26.03 2.55
N SER A 225 21.71 -25.03 1.74
CA SER A 225 21.25 -24.90 0.35
C SER A 225 21.74 -26.06 -0.53
N HIS A 226 23.03 -26.37 -0.50
CA HIS A 226 23.60 -27.46 -1.30
C HIS A 226 23.05 -28.84 -0.93
N ASN A 227 22.77 -29.07 0.36
CA ASN A 227 22.23 -30.35 0.83
C ASN A 227 20.70 -30.40 0.85
N ALA A 228 20.02 -29.38 0.29
CA ALA A 228 18.56 -29.26 0.25
C ALA A 228 17.88 -29.58 1.60
N ILE A 229 18.48 -29.10 2.70
CA ILE A 229 18.01 -29.44 4.05
C ILE A 229 16.65 -28.77 4.33
N PRO A 230 15.63 -29.52 4.79
CA PRO A 230 14.34 -28.96 5.14
C PRO A 230 14.45 -27.83 6.17
N ARG A 231 13.76 -26.72 5.89
CA ARG A 231 13.75 -25.51 6.73
C ARG A 231 12.34 -25.16 7.20
N LYS A 232 12.23 -24.63 8.41
CA LYS A 232 11.02 -24.06 8.99
C LYS A 232 11.32 -22.63 9.44
N ILE A 233 10.36 -21.73 9.29
CA ILE A 233 10.46 -20.35 9.76
C ILE A 233 9.58 -20.24 10.99
N GLU A 234 10.19 -19.92 12.15
CA GLU A 234 9.47 -19.60 13.38
C GLU A 234 9.86 -18.19 13.82
N GLY A 235 8.92 -17.24 13.67
CA GLY A 235 9.17 -15.82 13.89
C GLY A 235 10.27 -15.27 12.98
N ASN A 236 11.29 -14.65 13.56
CA ASN A 236 12.44 -14.10 12.84
C ASN A 236 13.60 -15.11 12.63
N ASN A 237 13.43 -16.36 13.10
CA ASN A 237 14.48 -17.36 13.08
C ASN A 237 14.17 -18.47 12.05
N VAL A 238 15.21 -18.85 11.30
CA VAL A 238 15.16 -20.00 10.40
C VAL A 238 15.73 -21.21 11.14
N LEU A 239 14.92 -22.26 11.20
CA LEU A 239 15.23 -23.54 11.82
C LEU A 239 15.48 -24.57 10.72
N TYR A 240 16.46 -25.44 10.95
CA TYR A 240 16.79 -26.55 10.04
C TYR A 240 16.63 -27.89 10.74
N SER A 241 16.27 -28.91 9.96
CA SER A 241 16.12 -30.26 10.50
C SER A 241 17.45 -30.79 11.05
N LYS A 242 17.48 -31.07 12.36
CA LYS A 242 18.68 -31.56 13.05
C LYS A 242 19.22 -32.84 12.42
N ARG A 243 18.31 -33.77 12.12
CA ARG A 243 18.62 -35.06 11.50
C ARG A 243 19.32 -34.90 10.16
N HIS A 244 18.80 -34.04 9.28
CA HIS A 244 19.36 -33.83 7.94
C HIS A 244 20.69 -33.10 7.99
N VAL A 245 20.87 -32.15 8.92
CA VAL A 245 22.16 -31.47 9.15
C VAL A 245 23.24 -32.46 9.57
N GLN A 246 22.92 -33.35 10.51
CA GLN A 246 23.85 -34.37 11.02
C GLN A 246 24.23 -35.37 9.92
N LEU A 247 23.25 -35.87 9.17
CA LEU A 247 23.46 -36.77 8.04
C LEU A 247 24.38 -36.13 6.98
N ALA A 248 24.12 -34.88 6.59
CA ALA A 248 24.90 -34.16 5.59
C ALA A 248 26.32 -33.79 6.07
N LYS A 249 26.58 -33.80 7.39
CA LYS A 249 27.93 -33.68 7.97
C LYS A 249 28.64 -35.02 8.16
N GLY A 250 28.01 -36.14 7.79
CA GLY A 250 28.59 -37.47 7.94
C GLY A 250 28.52 -38.02 9.36
N GLU A 251 27.73 -37.41 10.25
CA GLU A 251 27.34 -38.07 11.51
C GLU A 251 26.36 -39.19 11.16
N SER A 252 26.83 -40.44 11.20
CA SER A 252 25.94 -41.58 11.01
C SER A 252 24.91 -41.58 12.14
N VAL A 253 23.62 -41.64 11.81
CA VAL A 253 22.53 -41.71 12.81
C VAL A 253 22.68 -42.98 13.67
N GLU A 254 23.36 -43.99 13.15
CA GLU A 254 23.73 -45.21 13.84
C GLU A 254 24.61 -44.90 15.06
N ASP A 255 25.61 -44.02 14.98
CA ASP A 255 26.44 -43.62 16.13
C ASP A 255 25.65 -42.93 17.25
N GLN A 256 24.47 -42.38 16.95
CA GLN A 256 23.60 -41.80 17.97
C GLN A 256 22.74 -42.83 18.69
N LEU A 257 22.58 -44.04 18.15
CA LEU A 257 21.81 -45.13 18.75
C LEU A 257 22.69 -46.17 19.46
N TYR A 258 24.01 -46.08 19.32
CA TYR A 258 24.95 -46.96 20.00
C TYR A 258 25.89 -46.18 20.94
N TYR A 259 26.23 -46.75 22.09
CA TYR A 259 27.35 -46.32 22.92
C TYR A 259 28.58 -47.15 22.58
N THR A 260 29.74 -46.52 22.52
CA THR A 260 31.01 -47.25 22.66
C THR A 260 31.27 -47.59 24.12
N ILE A 261 32.03 -48.66 24.38
CA ILE A 261 32.41 -49.05 25.75
C ILE A 261 33.03 -47.88 26.56
N PRO A 262 33.97 -47.08 26.02
CA PRO A 262 34.54 -45.96 26.76
C PRO A 262 33.54 -44.84 27.08
N GLU A 263 32.61 -44.55 26.16
CA GLU A 263 31.54 -43.57 26.40
C GLU A 263 30.56 -44.05 27.48
N ALA A 264 30.21 -45.35 27.45
CA ALA A 264 29.39 -45.96 28.48
C ALA A 264 30.06 -45.93 29.87
N MET A 265 31.38 -46.13 29.94
CA MET A 265 32.12 -45.97 31.20
C MET A 265 31.99 -44.56 31.76
N LYS A 266 32.11 -43.54 30.89
CA LYS A 266 32.01 -42.14 31.28
C LYS A 266 30.61 -41.74 31.73
N LEU A 267 29.57 -42.16 31.01
CA LEU A 267 28.17 -41.78 31.29
C LEU A 267 27.55 -42.50 32.49
N TYR A 268 28.03 -43.71 32.82
CA TYR A 268 27.47 -44.51 33.90
C TYR A 268 28.38 -44.60 35.12
N GLY A 269 29.63 -44.11 35.04
CA GLY A 269 30.62 -44.20 36.13
C GLY A 269 30.99 -45.64 36.48
N LEU A 270 30.84 -46.58 35.54
CA LEU A 270 31.09 -48.01 35.74
C LEU A 270 32.44 -48.41 35.14
N SER A 271 33.10 -49.40 35.74
CA SER A 271 34.30 -49.98 35.16
C SER A 271 33.96 -50.81 33.90
N GLN A 272 34.95 -50.99 33.02
CA GLN A 272 34.82 -51.77 31.78
C GLN A 272 34.22 -53.17 32.04
N ASP A 273 34.69 -53.84 33.09
CA ASP A 273 34.21 -55.17 33.48
C ASP A 273 32.77 -55.17 33.98
N GLN A 274 32.37 -54.11 34.70
CA GLN A 274 31.00 -53.96 35.18
C GLN A 274 30.01 -53.81 34.01
N ILE A 275 30.43 -53.11 32.95
CA ILE A 275 29.67 -52.96 31.71
C ILE A 275 29.57 -54.30 30.98
N TYR A 276 30.68 -55.02 30.77
CA TYR A 276 30.64 -56.35 30.14
C TYR A 276 29.79 -57.37 30.91
N LYS A 277 29.85 -57.36 32.25
CA LYS A 277 28.99 -58.21 33.10
C LYS A 277 27.50 -57.92 32.88
N ARG A 278 27.13 -56.65 32.70
CA ARG A 278 25.74 -56.23 32.46
C ARG A 278 25.27 -56.58 31.05
N ILE A 279 26.12 -56.38 30.05
CA ILE A 279 25.86 -56.83 28.66
C ILE A 279 25.58 -58.33 28.64
N LYS A 280 26.40 -59.11 29.36
CA LYS A 280 26.22 -60.57 29.47
C LYS A 280 24.96 -60.96 30.25
N LYS A 281 24.65 -60.26 31.35
CA LYS A 281 23.47 -60.54 32.20
C LYS A 281 22.15 -60.28 31.49
N TYR A 282 22.07 -59.20 30.70
CA TYR A 282 20.84 -58.78 30.01
C TYR A 282 20.81 -59.15 28.53
N ALA A 283 21.75 -59.98 28.07
CA ALA A 283 21.86 -60.45 26.68
C ALA A 283 21.77 -59.30 25.64
N ILE A 284 22.47 -58.20 25.89
CA ILE A 284 22.44 -57.03 25.01
C ILE A 284 23.25 -57.31 23.74
N GLU A 285 22.69 -56.99 22.57
CA GLU A 285 23.37 -57.13 21.29
C GLU A 285 24.62 -56.25 21.21
N LYS A 286 25.71 -56.83 20.71
CA LYS A 286 27.00 -56.15 20.52
C LYS A 286 27.36 -56.13 19.04
N VAL A 287 27.57 -54.95 18.49
CA VAL A 287 28.04 -54.78 17.11
C VAL A 287 29.53 -54.44 17.15
N LYS A 288 30.35 -55.29 16.55
CA LYS A 288 31.81 -55.06 16.46
C LYS A 288 32.11 -54.31 15.16
N ILE A 289 32.57 -53.06 15.27
CA ILE A 289 33.02 -52.26 14.11
C ILE A 289 34.49 -51.93 14.31
N GLY A 290 35.36 -52.66 13.58
CA GLY A 290 36.81 -52.55 13.70
C GLY A 290 37.32 -52.87 15.11
N LYS A 291 38.02 -51.92 15.74
CA LYS A 291 38.58 -52.04 17.09
C LYS A 291 37.56 -51.79 18.22
N TYR A 292 36.40 -51.20 17.90
CA TYR A 292 35.42 -50.77 18.89
C TYR A 292 34.19 -51.69 18.93
N ILE A 293 33.65 -51.88 20.14
CA ILE A 293 32.37 -52.57 20.37
C ILE A 293 31.31 -51.51 20.65
N LYS A 294 30.24 -51.53 19.85
CA LYS A 294 29.07 -50.66 19.94
C LYS A 294 27.90 -51.42 20.55
N ILE A 295 27.16 -50.77 21.45
CA ILE A 295 26.05 -51.34 22.22
C ILE A 295 24.83 -50.43 22.09
N SER A 296 23.64 -51.00 21.85
CA SER A 296 22.39 -50.23 21.72
C SER A 296 22.13 -49.38 22.98
N LYS A 297 21.94 -48.06 22.80
CA LYS A 297 21.65 -47.12 23.91
C LYS A 297 20.37 -47.50 24.62
N ARG A 298 19.32 -47.87 23.87
CA ARG A 298 18.01 -48.26 24.41
C ARG A 298 18.11 -49.48 25.33
N ASP A 299 18.89 -50.48 24.92
CA ASP A 299 18.99 -51.73 25.67
C ASP A 299 19.90 -51.58 26.88
N LEU A 300 20.94 -50.75 26.78
CA LEU A 300 21.79 -50.40 27.93
C LEU A 300 21.03 -49.58 28.98
N GLU A 301 20.21 -48.61 28.55
CA GLU A 301 19.36 -47.81 29.44
C GLU A 301 18.29 -48.66 30.14
N LYS A 302 17.69 -49.64 29.46
CA LYS A 302 16.77 -50.60 30.10
C LYS A 302 17.47 -51.46 31.15
N ALA A 303 18.71 -51.84 30.91
CA ALA A 303 19.48 -52.73 31.78
C ALA A 303 20.06 -52.03 33.03
N ILE A 304 20.44 -50.75 32.92
CA ILE A 304 21.18 -50.01 33.95
C ILE A 304 20.36 -48.84 34.53
N GLY A 305 19.33 -48.36 33.83
CA GLY A 305 18.62 -47.12 34.12
C GLY A 305 19.16 -45.94 33.30
N LYS A 306 18.54 -44.75 33.41
CA LYS A 306 19.02 -43.55 32.72
C LYS A 306 20.45 -43.18 33.20
N PRO A 307 21.34 -42.71 32.32
CA PRO A 307 22.70 -42.34 32.69
C PRO A 307 22.69 -41.27 33.78
N LYS A 308 23.56 -41.42 34.79
CA LYS A 308 23.87 -40.35 35.73
C LYS A 308 24.81 -39.39 35.00
N VAL A 309 24.26 -38.32 34.45
CA VAL A 309 25.07 -37.22 33.93
C VAL A 309 25.82 -36.63 35.15
N ILE A 310 27.10 -36.95 35.28
CA ILE A 310 28.03 -36.37 36.26
C ILE A 310 28.77 -35.23 35.57
#